data_AF-A0A7S3SBW2-F1
#
_entry.id   AF-A0A7S3SBW2-F1
#
_cell.length_a   1.000
_cell.length_b   1.000
_cell.length_c   1.000
_cell.angle_alpha   90.00
_cell.angle_beta   90.00
_cell.angle_gamma   90.00
#
_symmetry.space_group_name_H-M   'P 1'
#
loop_
_entity.id
_entity.type
_entity.pdbx_description
1 polymer ?
#
loop_
_entity_poly.entity_id
_entity_poly.type
_entity_poly.pdbx_seq_one_letter_code
_entity_poly.pdbx_strand_id
1 'polypeptide(L)'
;RVMLSLFHHSFPEWGQTFGRAETNEGAASGELFQHSNSPAHFVAFATDVIKRLAPLVDFWVTFNEPVVFTMLTHCMGIWPPGPRVQNPMARLNCMTNPQTGSLLAQTHMILAHRQIYEFIHKHEKQAGLSFAPVGIAHLVMDSRPLSAGLDSGSTLFIDLYAKYLFVDLVKDAIDFCGINYYGLEVVTGIGPGLAPKEVEYSGSGRGISPAGLVNLLQSFQDRYGTDPNARFLNADGYGFVITENGIADSEDILRPSYMVEHLVALHAARARGIRVRGYTFWTAADNWEWADGYCPKFGLAAVNRSDPTMPRIPRPSYHLFSRIVRSRTVTQADRDWAWGRVVTAALAGRTKEVCRTRDAVGSLDTPDHWPVLGGTKLPDGRTVDWRFNISNVKPPGSKKEDAAIATDFILSSMALSKSTGIDPTAAIVSALAAYGAMSLRPPPPPLPPTGLFRS
;
A
#
# COMPACT_ATOMS: atom_id res chain seq x y z
N ARG A 1 20.87 -12.67 0.13
CA ARG A 1 20.64 -11.30 0.63
C ARG A 1 19.48 -11.35 1.60
N VAL A 2 19.57 -10.64 2.72
CA VAL A 2 18.58 -10.58 3.80
C VAL A 2 18.06 -9.16 3.88
N MET A 3 16.75 -9.02 3.73
CA MET A 3 16.02 -7.79 4.07
C MET A 3 15.32 -8.03 5.39
N LEU A 4 15.66 -7.25 6.41
CA LEU A 4 15.15 -7.44 7.77
C LEU A 4 14.20 -6.30 8.15
N SER A 5 12.93 -6.67 8.39
CA SER A 5 11.90 -5.75 8.90
C SER A 5 11.88 -5.75 10.42
N LEU A 6 12.15 -4.60 11.05
CA LEU A 6 12.18 -4.47 12.51
C LEU A 6 10.79 -4.49 13.15
N PHE A 7 9.79 -3.93 12.44
CA PHE A 7 8.40 -3.93 12.88
C PHE A 7 7.47 -4.43 11.78
N HIS A 8 6.67 -5.44 12.12
CA HIS A 8 5.63 -6.01 11.26
C HIS A 8 4.37 -6.28 12.09
N HIS A 9 3.75 -5.19 12.56
CA HIS A 9 2.41 -5.12 13.20
C HIS A 9 2.22 -5.83 14.55
N SER A 10 3.14 -6.70 14.95
CA SER A 10 3.13 -7.33 16.28
C SER A 10 3.73 -6.38 17.31
N PHE A 11 3.00 -6.10 18.38
CA PHE A 11 3.43 -5.25 19.48
C PHE A 11 3.40 -6.04 20.79
N PRO A 12 4.40 -5.88 21.68
CA PRO A 12 4.39 -6.56 22.98
C PRO A 12 3.13 -6.24 23.81
N GLU A 13 2.61 -7.24 24.51
CA GLU A 13 1.36 -7.13 25.28
C GLU A 13 1.39 -5.98 26.30
N TRP A 14 2.51 -5.81 27.02
CA TRP A 14 2.68 -4.71 27.99
C TRP A 14 2.59 -3.32 27.35
N GLY A 15 2.87 -3.22 26.05
CA GLY A 15 2.71 -1.99 25.27
C GLY A 15 1.25 -1.65 24.93
N GLN A 16 0.37 -2.64 25.03
CA GLN A 16 -1.07 -2.43 24.95
C GLN A 16 -1.64 -1.88 26.26
N THR A 17 -0.87 -1.88 27.35
CA THR A 17 -1.34 -1.45 28.67
C THR A 17 -0.59 -0.24 29.21
N PHE A 18 0.22 0.45 28.39
CA PHE A 18 0.92 1.67 28.80
C PHE A 18 -0.03 2.63 29.54
N GLY A 19 0.37 3.08 30.73
CA GLY A 19 -0.34 4.11 31.49
C GLY A 19 -1.58 3.68 32.26
N ARG A 20 -1.93 2.38 32.34
CA ARG A 20 -3.07 1.93 33.17
C ARG A 20 -2.70 1.81 34.65
N ALA A 21 -3.34 2.64 35.49
CA ALA A 21 -3.84 2.16 36.77
C ALA A 21 -5.16 1.42 36.49
N GLU A 22 -5.43 0.32 37.20
CA GLU A 22 -6.68 -0.46 37.09
C GLU A 22 -7.91 0.45 37.30
N THR A 23 -8.57 0.90 36.24
CA THR A 23 -9.89 1.52 36.33
C THR A 23 -10.92 0.69 35.56
N ASN A 24 -12.03 0.43 36.26
CA ASN A 24 -13.10 -0.50 35.90
C ASN A 24 -14.06 0.03 34.82
N GLU A 25 -13.55 0.47 33.66
CA GLU A 25 -14.42 0.85 32.53
C GLU A 25 -13.96 0.21 31.21
N GLY A 26 -14.57 -0.94 30.92
CA GLY A 26 -15.06 -1.52 29.65
C GLY A 26 -14.57 -1.13 28.24
N ALA A 27 -13.50 -0.35 28.02
CA ALA A 27 -12.96 -0.11 26.68
C ALA A 27 -11.45 -0.37 26.65
N ALA A 28 -11.07 -1.53 26.09
CA ALA A 28 -9.69 -1.86 25.80
C ALA A 28 -9.20 -1.04 24.60
N SER A 29 -8.61 0.13 24.80
CA SER A 29 -7.73 0.74 23.80
C SER A 29 -6.35 0.90 24.42
N GLY A 30 -5.46 -0.04 24.15
CA GLY A 30 -4.05 0.19 24.35
C GLY A 30 -3.55 1.32 23.47
N GLU A 31 -2.74 2.22 24.04
CA GLU A 31 -2.26 3.38 23.29
C GLU A 31 -1.25 2.98 22.21
N LEU A 32 -0.52 1.85 22.35
CA LEU A 32 0.51 1.40 21.38
C LEU A 32 1.41 2.58 20.98
N PHE A 33 1.58 2.84 19.68
CA PHE A 33 2.35 3.98 19.18
C PHE A 33 1.70 5.35 19.44
N GLN A 34 0.47 5.46 19.95
CA GLN A 34 -0.03 6.74 20.47
C GLN A 34 0.65 7.13 21.79
N HIS A 35 1.15 6.17 22.58
CA HIS A 35 1.79 6.49 23.85
C HIS A 35 3.17 7.14 23.61
N SER A 36 3.47 8.21 24.35
CA SER A 36 4.69 9.02 24.18
C SER A 36 5.99 8.27 24.44
N ASN A 37 5.97 7.22 25.28
CA ASN A 37 7.14 6.37 25.54
C ASN A 37 7.39 5.31 24.46
N SER A 38 6.40 4.99 23.62
CA SER A 38 6.52 3.90 22.63
C SER A 38 7.68 4.07 21.65
N PRO A 39 7.96 5.28 21.12
CA PRO A 39 9.16 5.51 20.32
C PRO A 39 10.45 5.09 21.01
N ALA A 40 10.64 5.50 22.28
CA ALA A 40 11.87 5.20 23.02
C ALA A 40 12.04 3.70 23.25
N HIS A 41 10.97 2.98 23.59
CA HIS A 41 11.01 1.53 23.74
C HIS A 41 11.33 0.81 22.42
N PHE A 42 10.70 1.24 21.32
CA PHE A 42 10.96 0.64 20.02
C PHE A 42 12.39 0.91 19.52
N VAL A 43 12.91 2.12 19.73
CA VAL A 43 14.31 2.47 19.43
C VAL A 43 15.28 1.60 20.26
N ALA A 44 14.99 1.37 21.53
CA ALA A 44 15.81 0.51 22.39
C ALA A 44 15.83 -0.95 21.89
N PHE A 45 14.66 -1.50 21.53
CA PHE A 45 14.56 -2.82 20.92
C PHE A 45 15.34 -2.91 19.61
N ALA A 46 15.08 -1.98 18.67
CA ALA A 46 15.73 -1.95 17.38
C ALA A 46 17.26 -1.86 17.52
N THR A 47 17.74 -1.02 18.43
CA THR A 47 19.18 -0.86 18.73
C THR A 47 19.83 -2.17 19.16
N ASP A 48 19.19 -2.97 20.02
CA ASP A 48 19.72 -4.27 20.44
C ASP A 48 19.74 -5.28 19.27
N VAL A 49 18.68 -5.31 18.46
CA VAL A 49 18.61 -6.14 17.24
C VAL A 49 19.73 -5.79 16.26
N ILE A 50 19.90 -4.49 15.96
CA ILE A 50 20.90 -4.00 15.00
C ILE A 50 22.31 -4.36 15.45
N LYS A 51 22.66 -4.14 16.73
CA LYS A 51 23.99 -4.48 17.27
C LYS A 51 24.34 -5.96 17.12
N ARG A 52 23.34 -6.85 17.11
CA ARG A 52 23.54 -8.31 17.04
C ARG A 52 23.49 -8.84 15.61
N LEU A 53 22.64 -8.26 14.76
CA LEU A 53 22.31 -8.83 13.46
C LEU A 53 22.86 -8.05 12.26
N ALA A 54 23.41 -6.84 12.44
CA ALA A 54 23.91 -6.03 11.32
C ALA A 54 24.85 -6.76 10.35
N PRO A 55 25.79 -7.63 10.79
CA PRO A 55 26.64 -8.37 9.85
C PRO A 55 25.89 -9.33 8.89
N LEU A 56 24.62 -9.64 9.17
CA LEU A 56 23.79 -10.56 8.40
C LEU A 56 22.77 -9.85 7.50
N VAL A 57 22.65 -8.53 7.59
CA VAL A 57 21.57 -7.77 6.95
C VAL A 57 22.09 -7.01 5.74
N ASP A 58 21.42 -7.17 4.59
CA ASP A 58 21.71 -6.44 3.36
C ASP A 58 20.79 -5.23 3.17
N PHE A 59 19.60 -5.22 3.79
CA PHE A 59 18.62 -4.14 3.74
C PHE A 59 17.85 -4.05 5.07
N TRP A 60 17.69 -2.85 5.59
CA TRP A 60 16.88 -2.59 6.78
C TRP A 60 15.53 -2.00 6.38
N VAL A 61 14.45 -2.59 6.89
CA VAL A 61 13.11 -1.99 6.86
C VAL A 61 12.73 -1.68 8.30
N THR A 62 12.56 -0.40 8.66
CA THR A 62 12.20 -0.10 10.06
C THR A 62 10.74 -0.45 10.36
N PHE A 63 9.84 -0.12 9.44
CA PHE A 63 8.40 -0.31 9.57
C PHE A 63 7.83 -0.90 8.29
N ASN A 64 7.10 -2.00 8.43
CA ASN A 64 6.15 -2.47 7.43
C ASN A 64 4.81 -1.75 7.60
N GLU A 65 4.28 -1.23 6.50
CA GLU A 65 2.97 -0.59 6.32
C GLU A 65 2.52 0.30 7.49
N PRO A 66 3.30 1.32 7.90
CA PRO A 66 3.03 2.08 9.11
C PRO A 66 1.66 2.77 9.07
N VAL A 67 1.26 3.34 7.93
CA VAL A 67 -0.02 4.07 7.81
C VAL A 67 -1.22 3.13 7.90
N VAL A 68 -1.11 1.93 7.32
CA VAL A 68 -2.16 0.90 7.39
C VAL A 68 -2.30 0.41 8.81
N PHE A 69 -1.17 0.12 9.47
CA PHE A 69 -1.16 -0.29 10.87
C PHE A 69 -1.88 0.72 11.76
N THR A 70 -1.51 2.00 11.68
CA THR A 70 -2.10 3.02 12.55
C THR A 70 -3.56 3.28 12.22
N MET A 71 -3.95 3.24 10.94
CA MET A 71 -5.34 3.43 10.52
C MET A 71 -6.23 2.26 10.95
N LEU A 72 -5.86 1.02 10.61
CA LEU A 72 -6.64 -0.18 10.89
C LEU A 72 -6.73 -0.47 12.39
N THR A 73 -5.67 -0.16 13.13
CA THR A 73 -5.60 -0.36 14.57
C THR A 73 -6.34 0.75 15.31
N HIS A 74 -5.98 2.03 15.12
CA HIS A 74 -6.45 3.10 15.99
C HIS A 74 -7.78 3.73 15.56
N CYS A 75 -8.13 3.66 14.27
CA CYS A 75 -9.31 4.37 13.74
C CYS A 75 -10.40 3.46 13.18
N MET A 76 -10.07 2.25 12.73
CA MET A 76 -11.05 1.35 12.13
C MET A 76 -11.43 0.16 13.01
N GLY A 77 -10.62 -0.16 14.04
CA GLY A 77 -10.84 -1.29 14.94
C GLY A 77 -10.92 -2.63 14.20
N ILE A 78 -10.27 -2.71 13.03
CA ILE A 78 -10.11 -3.96 12.28
C ILE A 78 -8.96 -4.77 12.88
N TRP A 79 -7.92 -4.08 13.36
CA TRP A 79 -6.80 -4.67 14.09
C TRP A 79 -6.84 -4.28 15.57
N PRO A 80 -6.42 -5.19 16.48
CA PRO A 80 -6.42 -4.92 17.90
C PRO A 80 -5.37 -3.87 18.28
N PRO A 81 -5.57 -3.10 19.37
CA PRO A 81 -6.72 -3.12 20.27
C PRO A 81 -7.79 -2.06 19.96
N GLY A 82 -7.61 -1.22 18.94
CA GLY A 82 -8.33 0.06 18.89
C GLY A 82 -9.83 -0.03 18.58
N PRO A 83 -10.57 1.06 18.87
CA PRO A 83 -12.02 1.07 18.77
C PRO A 83 -12.49 1.05 17.32
N ARG A 84 -13.64 0.41 17.07
CA ARG A 84 -14.31 0.48 15.77
C ARG A 84 -15.07 1.80 15.62
N VAL A 85 -14.40 2.85 15.13
CA VAL A 85 -15.03 4.17 14.92
C VAL A 85 -15.96 4.11 13.70
N GLN A 86 -17.27 4.09 13.96
CA GLN A 86 -18.31 3.97 12.92
C GLN A 86 -18.67 5.31 12.27
N ASN A 87 -18.67 6.40 13.05
CA ASN A 87 -19.05 7.72 12.54
C ASN A 87 -17.97 8.26 11.58
N PRO A 88 -18.32 8.64 10.32
CA PRO A 88 -17.33 9.09 9.35
C PRO A 88 -16.53 10.32 9.76
N MET A 89 -17.15 11.28 10.45
CA MET A 89 -16.49 12.50 10.92
C MET A 89 -15.51 12.19 12.05
N ALA A 90 -15.92 11.36 13.01
CA ALA A 90 -15.04 10.88 14.07
C ALA A 90 -13.87 10.06 13.52
N ARG A 91 -14.09 9.26 12.46
CA ARG A 91 -13.02 8.51 11.78
C ARG A 91 -12.04 9.46 11.10
N LEU A 92 -12.54 10.46 10.39
CA LEU A 92 -11.70 11.49 9.76
C LEU A 92 -10.87 12.23 10.82
N ASN A 93 -11.48 12.68 11.92
CA ASN A 93 -10.76 13.27 13.05
C ASN A 93 -9.71 12.30 13.62
N CYS A 94 -10.02 11.02 13.84
CA CYS A 94 -9.03 10.03 14.29
C CYS A 94 -7.84 9.90 13.31
N MET A 95 -8.09 10.00 12.01
CA MET A 95 -7.05 9.93 11.00
C MET A 95 -6.17 11.18 10.96
N THR A 96 -6.72 12.38 11.20
CA THR A 96 -6.04 13.66 10.96
C THR A 96 -5.70 14.47 12.21
N ASN A 97 -6.09 14.02 13.40
CA ASN A 97 -5.85 14.76 14.64
C ASN A 97 -4.40 14.53 15.14
N PRO A 98 -3.60 15.59 15.35
CA PRO A 98 -2.20 15.44 15.78
C PRO A 98 -2.04 14.99 17.23
N GLN A 99 -3.10 14.97 18.03
CA GLN A 99 -3.07 14.64 19.46
C GLN A 99 -3.67 13.26 19.78
N THR A 100 -4.17 12.53 18.79
CA THR A 100 -4.76 11.20 18.99
C THR A 100 -4.77 10.38 17.70
N GLY A 101 -5.17 9.12 17.81
CA GLY A 101 -5.49 8.26 16.68
C GLY A 101 -4.28 7.93 15.80
N SER A 102 -4.55 7.83 14.51
CA SER A 102 -3.56 7.34 13.54
C SER A 102 -2.42 8.34 13.31
N LEU A 103 -2.69 9.65 13.34
CA LEU A 103 -1.66 10.66 13.04
C LEU A 103 -0.67 10.84 14.19
N LEU A 104 -1.13 10.82 15.45
CA LEU A 104 -0.23 10.81 16.60
C LEU A 104 0.68 9.56 16.57
N ALA A 105 0.09 8.38 16.32
CA ALA A 105 0.84 7.14 16.22
C ALA A 105 1.88 7.17 15.09
N GLN A 106 1.51 7.68 13.91
CA GLN A 106 2.45 7.88 12.79
C GLN A 106 3.59 8.83 13.18
N THR A 107 3.30 9.94 13.87
CA THR A 107 4.32 10.89 14.32
C THR A 107 5.35 10.21 15.23
N HIS A 108 4.88 9.39 16.18
CA HIS A 108 5.74 8.59 17.05
C HIS A 108 6.56 7.53 16.27
N MET A 109 5.97 6.86 15.28
CA MET A 109 6.70 5.94 14.40
C MET A 109 7.75 6.67 13.55
N ILE A 110 7.46 7.88 13.05
CA ILE A 110 8.42 8.72 12.31
C ILE A 110 9.60 9.10 13.21
N LEU A 111 9.35 9.55 14.44
CA LEU A 111 10.42 9.87 15.39
C LEU A 111 11.32 8.65 15.66
N ALA A 112 10.73 7.48 15.86
CA ALA A 112 11.48 6.25 16.07
C ALA A 112 12.27 5.83 14.81
N HIS A 113 11.66 5.91 13.63
CA HIS A 113 12.31 5.62 12.35
C HIS A 113 13.59 6.43 12.17
N ARG A 114 13.52 7.75 12.37
CA ARG A 114 14.66 8.66 12.18
C ARG A 114 15.81 8.36 13.15
N GLN A 115 15.49 8.11 14.43
CA GLN A 115 16.49 7.70 15.42
C GLN A 115 17.16 6.37 15.07
N ILE A 116 16.38 5.39 14.60
CA ILE A 116 16.89 4.08 14.18
C ILE A 116 17.77 4.24 12.94
N TYR A 117 17.35 5.02 11.95
CA TYR A 117 18.09 5.31 10.74
C TYR A 117 19.48 5.88 11.05
N GLU A 118 19.55 6.92 11.88
CA GLU A 118 20.81 7.52 12.33
C GLU A 118 21.69 6.51 13.09
N PHE A 119 21.07 5.69 13.95
CA PHE A 119 21.78 4.67 14.70
C PHE A 119 22.42 3.61 13.79
N ILE A 120 21.68 3.08 12.80
CA ILE A 120 22.19 2.07 11.86
C ILE A 120 23.45 2.60 11.15
N HIS A 121 23.34 3.79 10.55
CA HIS A 121 24.44 4.41 9.81
C HIS A 121 25.68 4.62 10.68
N LYS A 122 25.47 5.11 11.90
CA LYS A 122 26.56 5.34 12.86
C LYS A 122 27.18 4.01 13.28
N HIS A 123 26.38 3.01 13.62
CA HIS A 123 26.83 1.72 14.11
C HIS A 123 27.60 0.95 13.04
N GLU A 124 27.06 0.81 11.83
CA GLU A 124 27.73 0.10 10.73
C GLU A 124 29.06 0.77 10.35
N LYS A 125 29.10 2.11 10.31
CA LYS A 125 30.35 2.86 10.10
C LYS A 125 31.38 2.59 11.20
N GLN A 126 30.97 2.60 12.47
CA GLN A 126 31.88 2.36 13.61
C GLN A 126 32.37 0.91 13.66
N ALA A 127 31.52 -0.03 13.26
CA ALA A 127 31.85 -1.46 13.20
C ALA A 127 32.62 -1.86 11.93
N GLY A 128 32.83 -0.93 10.98
CA GLY A 128 33.50 -1.22 9.71
C GLY A 128 32.71 -2.16 8.79
N LEU A 129 31.39 -2.17 8.92
CA LEU A 129 30.50 -3.01 8.11
C LEU A 129 30.21 -2.35 6.75
N SER A 130 29.79 -3.17 5.78
CA SER A 130 29.22 -2.66 4.54
C SER A 130 27.88 -1.98 4.85
N PHE A 131 27.66 -0.82 4.25
CA PHE A 131 26.47 -0.03 4.50
C PHE A 131 25.21 -0.71 3.92
N ALA A 132 24.30 -1.12 4.80
CA ALA A 132 23.02 -1.69 4.42
C ALA A 132 21.99 -0.55 4.24
N PRO A 133 21.33 -0.43 3.07
CA PRO A 133 20.34 0.63 2.85
C PRO A 133 19.20 0.52 3.84
N VAL A 134 18.76 1.66 4.37
CA VAL A 134 17.66 1.74 5.33
C VAL A 134 16.43 2.33 4.65
N GLY A 135 15.26 1.73 4.85
CA GLY A 135 14.02 2.20 4.27
C GLY A 135 12.80 1.82 5.09
N ILE A 136 11.64 2.00 4.47
CA ILE A 136 10.33 1.55 4.94
C ILE A 136 9.71 0.62 3.89
N ALA A 137 8.77 -0.23 4.27
CA ALA A 137 7.92 -0.96 3.34
C ALA A 137 6.52 -0.36 3.39
N HIS A 138 6.16 0.43 2.38
CA HIS A 138 4.99 1.29 2.40
C HIS A 138 3.87 0.69 1.55
N LEU A 139 2.71 0.38 2.16
CA LEU A 139 1.54 -0.02 1.38
C LEU A 139 1.04 1.15 0.55
N VAL A 140 0.95 0.91 -0.74
CA VAL A 140 0.38 1.86 -1.67
C VAL A 140 -0.47 1.12 -2.68
N MET A 141 -1.63 1.68 -2.98
CA MET A 141 -2.60 1.08 -3.88
C MET A 141 -2.83 2.01 -5.07
N ASP A 142 -3.20 1.42 -6.20
CA ASP A 142 -3.91 2.19 -7.22
C ASP A 142 -5.30 2.51 -6.67
N SER A 143 -5.79 3.73 -6.87
CA SER A 143 -7.03 4.19 -6.25
C SER A 143 -7.96 4.68 -7.35
N ARG A 144 -9.22 4.22 -7.34
CA ARG A 144 -10.24 4.67 -8.29
C ARG A 144 -11.53 5.03 -7.54
N PRO A 145 -12.10 6.22 -7.77
CA PRO A 145 -13.41 6.54 -7.20
C PRO A 145 -14.50 5.67 -7.84
N LEU A 146 -15.46 5.22 -7.04
CA LEU A 146 -16.61 4.46 -7.53
C LEU A 146 -17.53 5.35 -8.39
N SER A 147 -17.79 6.59 -7.94
CA SER A 147 -18.52 7.61 -8.72
C SER A 147 -17.80 8.96 -8.78
N ALA A 148 -18.25 9.87 -9.65
CA ALA A 148 -17.76 11.25 -9.63
C ALA A 148 -18.20 11.99 -8.35
N GLY A 149 -17.56 13.13 -8.04
CA GLY A 149 -17.93 14.00 -6.92
C GLY A 149 -17.26 13.60 -5.61
N LEU A 150 -18.04 13.19 -4.61
CA LEU A 150 -17.55 12.91 -3.24
C LEU A 150 -16.47 11.82 -3.21
N ASP A 151 -16.63 10.77 -4.01
CA ASP A 151 -15.67 9.66 -4.06
C ASP A 151 -14.36 10.10 -4.72
N SER A 152 -14.40 11.02 -5.70
CA SER A 152 -13.19 11.63 -6.28
C SER A 152 -12.42 12.43 -5.24
N GLY A 153 -13.12 13.24 -4.43
CA GLY A 153 -12.49 13.98 -3.33
C GLY A 153 -11.91 13.05 -2.25
N SER A 154 -12.64 11.98 -1.91
CA SER A 154 -12.19 11.00 -0.92
C SER A 154 -10.98 10.20 -1.41
N THR A 155 -10.96 9.85 -2.69
CA THR A 155 -9.80 9.21 -3.34
C THR A 155 -8.56 10.10 -3.24
N LEU A 156 -8.71 11.40 -3.55
CA LEU A 156 -7.62 12.37 -3.41
C LEU A 156 -7.14 12.43 -1.95
N PHE A 157 -8.04 12.55 -0.98
CA PHE A 157 -7.67 12.57 0.44
C PHE A 157 -6.90 11.31 0.87
N ILE A 158 -7.41 10.12 0.52
CA ILE A 158 -6.75 8.84 0.83
C ILE A 158 -5.36 8.80 0.19
N ASP A 159 -5.22 9.25 -1.05
CA ASP A 159 -3.92 9.24 -1.72
C ASP A 159 -2.91 10.15 -1.02
N LEU A 160 -3.31 11.34 -0.61
CA LEU A 160 -2.45 12.29 0.12
C LEU A 160 -2.04 11.76 1.48
N TYR A 161 -3.01 11.25 2.23
CA TYR A 161 -2.82 10.72 3.57
C TYR A 161 -2.03 9.41 3.58
N ALA A 162 -2.44 8.44 2.75
CA ALA A 162 -1.94 7.08 2.79
C ALA A 162 -0.71 6.84 1.92
N LYS A 163 -0.48 7.63 0.84
CA LYS A 163 0.68 7.45 -0.05
C LYS A 163 1.83 8.42 0.22
N TYR A 164 1.53 9.69 0.55
CA TYR A 164 2.57 10.73 0.54
C TYR A 164 2.95 11.23 1.93
N LEU A 165 2.00 11.46 2.85
CA LEU A 165 2.26 12.11 4.14
C LEU A 165 3.42 11.48 4.92
N PHE A 166 3.41 10.16 5.11
CA PHE A 166 4.46 9.48 5.87
C PHE A 166 5.81 9.58 5.16
N VAL A 167 5.83 9.37 3.84
CA VAL A 167 7.05 9.43 3.00
C VAL A 167 7.63 10.84 3.01
N ASP A 168 6.80 11.88 2.92
CA ASP A 168 7.25 13.28 2.94
C ASP A 168 8.01 13.63 4.21
N LEU A 169 7.65 13.00 5.34
CA LEU A 169 8.24 13.24 6.67
C LEU A 169 9.49 12.38 6.95
N VAL A 170 9.79 11.40 6.09
CA VAL A 170 10.95 10.50 6.23
C VAL A 170 11.86 10.43 5.00
N LYS A 171 11.53 11.12 3.90
CA LYS A 171 12.23 11.04 2.61
C LYS A 171 13.73 11.35 2.68
N ASP A 172 14.15 12.13 3.67
CA ASP A 172 15.55 12.48 3.97
C ASP A 172 16.27 11.46 4.86
N ALA A 173 15.51 10.55 5.46
CA ALA A 173 15.96 9.47 6.35
C ALA A 173 15.61 8.07 5.78
N ILE A 174 15.57 7.93 4.45
CA ILE A 174 15.48 6.64 3.76
C ILE A 174 16.45 6.60 2.57
N ASP A 175 17.21 5.51 2.44
CA ASP A 175 18.07 5.22 1.30
C ASP A 175 17.30 4.54 0.16
N PHE A 176 16.22 3.81 0.48
CA PHE A 176 15.28 3.27 -0.50
C PHE A 176 13.84 3.46 -0.03
N CYS A 177 12.92 3.61 -0.99
CA CYS A 177 11.49 3.56 -0.71
C CYS A 177 10.96 2.16 -1.08
N GLY A 178 10.67 1.36 -0.04
CA GLY A 178 10.03 0.07 -0.21
C GLY A 178 8.54 0.23 -0.49
N ILE A 179 8.04 -0.48 -1.49
CA ILE A 179 6.68 -0.41 -1.99
C ILE A 179 6.04 -1.79 -1.81
N ASN A 180 4.99 -1.85 -0.98
CA ASN A 180 4.06 -2.97 -0.94
C ASN A 180 2.90 -2.61 -1.88
N TYR A 181 2.73 -3.37 -2.96
CA TYR A 181 1.71 -3.10 -3.97
C TYR A 181 0.90 -4.36 -4.27
N TYR A 182 -0.41 -4.27 -4.10
CA TYR A 182 -1.32 -5.40 -4.31
C TYR A 182 -2.32 -5.20 -5.45
N GLY A 183 -2.55 -3.96 -5.89
CA GLY A 183 -3.43 -3.67 -7.01
C GLY A 183 -4.27 -2.41 -6.81
N LEU A 184 -5.57 -2.54 -7.02
CA LEU A 184 -6.57 -1.47 -7.05
C LEU A 184 -7.50 -1.53 -5.83
N GLU A 185 -7.63 -0.38 -5.18
CA GLU A 185 -8.70 -0.06 -4.25
C GLU A 185 -9.75 0.79 -4.98
N VAL A 186 -11.00 0.33 -4.98
CA VAL A 186 -12.12 1.19 -5.39
C VAL A 186 -12.57 1.96 -4.16
N VAL A 187 -12.75 3.27 -4.26
CA VAL A 187 -13.07 4.14 -3.11
C VAL A 187 -14.52 4.59 -3.19
N THR A 188 -15.25 4.45 -2.09
CA THR A 188 -16.58 5.05 -1.91
C THR A 188 -16.70 5.67 -0.51
N GLY A 189 -17.07 6.95 -0.46
CA GLY A 189 -16.88 7.75 0.76
C GLY A 189 -15.43 7.63 1.28
N ILE A 190 -15.26 7.46 2.59
CA ILE A 190 -13.95 7.27 3.24
C ILE A 190 -13.54 5.79 3.41
N GLY A 191 -14.07 4.91 2.56
CA GLY A 191 -13.89 3.47 2.70
C GLY A 191 -13.76 2.73 1.38
N PRO A 192 -13.57 1.39 1.47
CA PRO A 192 -13.49 0.53 0.31
C PRO A 192 -14.87 0.41 -0.36
N GLY A 193 -14.86 0.49 -1.68
CA GLY A 193 -15.95 0.12 -2.57
C GLY A 193 -15.59 -1.14 -3.35
N LEU A 194 -16.59 -1.74 -4.00
CA LEU A 194 -16.39 -2.93 -4.86
C LEU A 194 -17.15 -2.78 -6.18
N ALA A 195 -16.53 -3.25 -7.26
CA ALA A 195 -17.13 -3.37 -8.59
C ALA A 195 -16.93 -4.79 -9.15
N PRO A 196 -17.42 -5.85 -8.48
CA PRO A 196 -17.03 -7.24 -8.73
C PRO A 196 -17.53 -7.82 -10.06
N LYS A 197 -18.33 -7.06 -10.82
CA LYS A 197 -18.78 -7.41 -12.16
C LYS A 197 -17.92 -6.79 -13.27
N GLU A 198 -17.03 -5.87 -12.93
CA GLU A 198 -16.23 -5.09 -13.89
C GLU A 198 -14.72 -5.25 -13.67
N VAL A 199 -14.32 -5.48 -12.41
CA VAL A 199 -12.92 -5.59 -12.00
C VAL A 199 -12.64 -7.03 -11.59
N GLU A 200 -11.54 -7.59 -12.08
CA GLU A 200 -11.02 -8.85 -11.57
C GLU A 200 -10.45 -8.61 -10.16
N TYR A 201 -11.05 -9.25 -9.16
CA TYR A 201 -10.60 -9.19 -7.77
C TYR A 201 -9.79 -10.42 -7.38
N SER A 202 -8.92 -10.28 -6.37
CA SER A 202 -8.30 -11.38 -5.66
C SER A 202 -9.27 -12.04 -4.67
N GLY A 203 -8.86 -13.18 -4.10
CA GLY A 203 -9.56 -13.82 -2.97
C GLY A 203 -9.53 -13.02 -1.66
N SER A 204 -8.77 -11.92 -1.61
CA SER A 204 -8.74 -10.95 -0.50
C SER A 204 -9.51 -9.67 -0.81
N GLY A 205 -10.24 -9.62 -1.93
CA GLY A 205 -11.08 -8.47 -2.29
C GLY A 205 -10.30 -7.26 -2.83
N ARG A 206 -9.06 -7.45 -3.33
CA ARG A 206 -8.28 -6.38 -3.98
C ARG A 206 -8.36 -6.49 -5.50
N GLY A 207 -8.63 -5.39 -6.19
CA GLY A 207 -8.71 -5.38 -7.66
C GLY A 207 -7.33 -5.57 -8.29
N ILE A 208 -7.24 -6.22 -9.45
CA ILE A 208 -5.96 -6.42 -10.15
C ILE A 208 -5.68 -5.20 -11.05
N SER A 209 -4.51 -4.54 -10.87
CA SER A 209 -4.11 -3.38 -11.69
C SER A 209 -2.59 -3.33 -11.95
N PRO A 210 -2.04 -4.08 -12.92
CA PRO A 210 -0.62 -4.02 -13.23
C PRO A 210 -0.16 -2.63 -13.72
N ALA A 211 -1.01 -1.93 -14.48
CA ALA A 211 -0.72 -0.57 -14.93
C ALA A 211 -0.71 0.45 -13.79
N GLY A 212 -1.53 0.22 -12.75
CA GLY A 212 -1.56 1.02 -11.53
C GLY A 212 -0.21 1.10 -10.83
N LEU A 213 0.57 0.01 -10.79
CA LEU A 213 1.92 0.01 -10.24
C LEU A 213 2.86 0.97 -10.99
N VAL A 214 2.80 1.00 -12.32
CA VAL A 214 3.64 1.91 -13.12
C VAL A 214 3.21 3.36 -12.92
N ASN A 215 1.91 3.62 -12.91
CA ASN A 215 1.36 4.94 -12.65
C ASN A 215 1.80 5.45 -11.28
N LEU A 216 1.74 4.60 -10.25
CA LEU A 216 2.12 4.94 -8.90
C LEU A 216 3.62 5.27 -8.80
N LEU A 217 4.48 4.39 -9.35
CA LEU A 217 5.91 4.63 -9.34
C LEU A 217 6.29 5.90 -10.11
N GLN A 218 5.58 6.20 -11.20
CA GLN A 218 5.75 7.46 -11.93
C GLN A 218 5.33 8.66 -11.07
N SER A 219 4.20 8.61 -10.36
CA SER A 219 3.78 9.69 -9.47
C SER A 219 4.80 9.96 -8.35
N PHE A 220 5.36 8.91 -7.75
CA PHE A 220 6.45 9.06 -6.78
C PHE A 220 7.72 9.64 -7.43
N GLN A 221 8.09 9.16 -8.62
CA GLN A 221 9.23 9.69 -9.36
C GLN A 221 9.06 11.17 -9.72
N ASP A 222 7.86 11.58 -10.12
CA ASP A 222 7.53 12.97 -10.48
C ASP A 222 7.51 13.87 -9.23
N ARG A 223 7.03 13.36 -8.08
CA ARG A 223 6.98 14.09 -6.81
C ARG A 223 8.37 14.28 -6.20
N TYR A 224 9.17 13.24 -6.16
CA TYR A 224 10.40 13.18 -5.36
C TYR A 224 11.68 13.29 -6.20
N GLY A 225 11.61 13.08 -7.52
CA GLY A 225 12.80 12.96 -8.37
C GLY A 225 13.66 14.22 -8.50
N THR A 226 13.09 15.40 -8.23
CA THR A 226 13.80 16.69 -8.23
C THR A 226 13.94 17.29 -6.82
N ASP A 227 13.46 16.59 -5.79
CA ASP A 227 13.53 17.08 -4.41
C ASP A 227 14.89 16.68 -3.81
N PRO A 228 15.78 17.64 -3.49
CA PRO A 228 17.10 17.32 -2.94
C PRO A 228 17.04 16.62 -1.58
N ASN A 229 15.90 16.71 -0.87
CA ASN A 229 15.71 16.02 0.41
C ASN A 229 15.21 14.59 0.23
N ALA A 230 14.76 14.19 -0.97
CA ALA A 230 14.35 12.82 -1.23
C ALA A 230 15.55 11.91 -1.46
N ARG A 231 16.23 11.55 -0.37
CA ARG A 231 17.50 10.82 -0.37
C ARG A 231 17.44 9.54 -1.20
N PHE A 232 16.35 8.78 -1.13
CA PHE A 232 16.18 7.55 -1.91
C PHE A 232 16.22 7.76 -3.44
N LEU A 233 15.92 8.96 -3.94
CA LEU A 233 16.02 9.30 -5.37
C LEU A 233 17.27 10.10 -5.77
N ASN A 234 18.06 10.60 -4.81
CA ASN A 234 19.34 11.24 -5.07
C ASN A 234 20.41 10.27 -5.62
N ALA A 235 21.59 10.79 -5.97
CA ALA A 235 22.70 10.01 -6.54
C ALA A 235 23.11 8.80 -5.69
N ASP A 236 23.13 8.96 -4.36
CA ASP A 236 23.49 7.91 -3.40
C ASP A 236 22.29 7.03 -2.96
N GLY A 237 21.08 7.40 -3.40
CA GLY A 237 19.85 6.69 -3.07
C GLY A 237 19.66 5.42 -3.90
N TYR A 238 19.12 4.38 -3.31
CA TYR A 238 18.84 3.10 -3.96
C TYR A 238 17.62 3.16 -4.89
N GLY A 239 16.65 4.03 -4.65
CA GLY A 239 15.43 4.17 -5.44
C GLY A 239 14.28 3.34 -4.86
N PHE A 240 13.50 2.69 -5.72
CA PHE A 240 12.34 1.90 -5.31
C PHE A 240 12.68 0.42 -5.20
N VAL A 241 12.14 -0.25 -4.17
CA VAL A 241 12.17 -1.70 -4.05
C VAL A 241 10.75 -2.19 -3.85
N ILE A 242 10.28 -3.13 -4.68
CA ILE A 242 8.99 -3.76 -4.42
C ILE A 242 9.19 -4.78 -3.30
N THR A 243 8.84 -4.38 -2.08
CA THR A 243 9.05 -5.16 -0.86
C THR A 243 7.98 -6.23 -0.68
N GLU A 244 6.77 -6.00 -1.20
CA GLU A 244 5.72 -7.00 -1.33
C GLU A 244 4.91 -6.79 -2.62
N ASN A 245 4.65 -7.87 -3.33
CA ASN A 245 3.66 -7.93 -4.39
C ASN A 245 3.15 -9.37 -4.51
N GLY A 246 1.84 -9.55 -4.52
CA GLY A 246 1.24 -10.88 -4.41
C GLY A 246 -0.27 -10.86 -4.56
N ILE A 247 -0.87 -12.04 -4.58
CA ILE A 247 -2.32 -12.18 -4.73
C ILE A 247 -2.86 -13.37 -3.93
N ALA A 248 -3.99 -13.14 -3.24
CA ALA A 248 -4.80 -14.19 -2.65
C ALA A 248 -5.54 -14.95 -3.75
N ASP A 249 -5.25 -16.25 -3.89
CA ASP A 249 -5.77 -17.12 -4.94
C ASP A 249 -5.51 -18.58 -4.53
N SER A 250 -6.51 -19.24 -3.95
CA SER A 250 -6.35 -20.60 -3.42
C SER A 250 -6.05 -21.63 -4.50
N GLU A 251 -6.62 -21.45 -5.69
CA GLU A 251 -6.56 -22.40 -6.81
C GLU A 251 -5.42 -22.15 -7.80
N ASP A 252 -4.64 -21.07 -7.62
CA ASP A 252 -3.53 -20.70 -8.50
C ASP A 252 -3.97 -20.45 -9.96
N ILE A 253 -5.17 -19.89 -10.13
CA ILE A 253 -5.72 -19.52 -11.44
C ILE A 253 -5.18 -18.16 -11.88
N LEU A 254 -5.16 -17.19 -10.97
CA LEU A 254 -4.81 -15.79 -11.21
C LEU A 254 -3.34 -15.50 -10.89
N ARG A 255 -2.74 -16.20 -9.93
CA ARG A 255 -1.39 -15.90 -9.44
C ARG A 255 -0.31 -15.93 -10.51
N PRO A 256 -0.25 -16.91 -11.43
CA PRO A 256 0.75 -16.91 -12.49
C PRO A 256 0.71 -15.65 -13.36
N SER A 257 -0.48 -15.24 -13.81
CA SER A 257 -0.68 -14.11 -14.70
C SER A 257 -0.52 -12.79 -13.95
N TYR A 258 -1.02 -12.70 -12.71
CA TYR A 258 -0.77 -11.55 -11.84
C TYR A 258 0.73 -11.27 -11.73
N MET A 259 1.53 -12.29 -11.37
CA MET A 259 2.97 -12.16 -11.23
C MET A 259 3.65 -11.74 -12.53
N VAL A 260 3.32 -12.39 -13.65
CA VAL A 260 3.89 -12.05 -14.97
C VAL A 260 3.58 -10.60 -15.34
N GLU A 261 2.32 -10.18 -15.24
CA GLU A 261 1.92 -8.84 -15.67
C GLU A 261 2.55 -7.74 -14.80
N HIS A 262 2.71 -7.96 -13.49
CA HIS A 262 3.40 -7.00 -12.62
C HIS A 262 4.92 -6.95 -12.89
N LEU A 263 5.55 -8.07 -13.25
CA LEU A 263 6.95 -8.08 -13.66
C LEU A 263 7.17 -7.38 -15.00
N VAL A 264 6.26 -7.56 -15.96
CA VAL A 264 6.27 -6.81 -17.23
C VAL A 264 6.04 -5.32 -16.98
N ALA A 265 5.12 -4.96 -16.10
CA ALA A 265 4.88 -3.58 -15.68
C ALA A 265 6.13 -2.94 -15.07
N LEU A 266 6.84 -3.64 -14.17
CA LEU A 266 8.10 -3.16 -13.58
C LEU A 266 9.21 -3.04 -14.61
N HIS A 267 9.27 -3.93 -15.59
CA HIS A 267 10.20 -3.80 -16.72
C HIS A 267 9.91 -2.51 -17.51
N ALA A 268 8.64 -2.23 -17.81
CA ALA A 268 8.24 -1.00 -18.48
C ALA A 268 8.54 0.27 -17.65
N ALA A 269 8.32 0.23 -16.33
CA ALA A 269 8.69 1.31 -15.42
C ALA A 269 10.20 1.61 -15.49
N ARG A 270 11.05 0.56 -15.47
CA ARG A 270 12.50 0.71 -15.62
C ARG A 270 12.90 1.27 -16.98
N ALA A 271 12.23 0.85 -18.06
CA ALA A 271 12.47 1.39 -19.40
C ALA A 271 12.15 2.89 -19.51
N ARG A 272 11.26 3.41 -18.64
CA ARG A 272 10.95 4.84 -18.49
C ARG A 272 11.89 5.60 -17.56
N GLY A 273 12.97 4.97 -17.08
CA GLY A 273 13.97 5.59 -16.21
C GLY A 273 13.65 5.54 -14.70
N ILE A 274 12.53 4.93 -14.29
CA ILE A 274 12.20 4.77 -12.87
C ILE A 274 13.20 3.79 -12.24
N ARG A 275 13.83 4.21 -11.14
CA ARG A 275 14.91 3.45 -10.48
C ARG A 275 14.39 2.33 -9.58
N VAL A 276 13.75 1.33 -10.16
CA VAL A 276 13.38 0.09 -9.45
C VAL A 276 14.59 -0.84 -9.32
N ARG A 277 14.87 -1.34 -8.12
CA ARG A 277 16.06 -2.17 -7.80
C ARG A 277 15.78 -3.60 -7.38
N GLY A 278 14.59 -3.88 -6.87
CA GLY A 278 14.27 -5.20 -6.33
C GLY A 278 12.78 -5.52 -6.41
N TYR A 279 12.49 -6.81 -6.35
CA TYR A 279 11.14 -7.37 -6.33
C TYR A 279 11.11 -8.58 -5.41
N THR A 280 10.21 -8.55 -4.44
CA THR A 280 9.93 -9.64 -3.52
C THR A 280 8.46 -10.04 -3.67
N PHE A 281 8.23 -11.33 -3.93
CA PHE A 281 6.88 -11.87 -4.06
C PHE A 281 6.30 -12.17 -2.67
N TRP A 282 5.09 -11.70 -2.40
CA TRP A 282 4.30 -12.09 -1.23
C TRP A 282 3.38 -13.25 -1.61
N THR A 283 3.62 -14.48 -1.17
CA THR A 283 4.68 -14.93 -0.24
C THR A 283 5.16 -16.34 -0.57
N ALA A 284 6.18 -16.83 0.13
CA ALA A 284 6.73 -18.16 -0.11
C ALA A 284 5.71 -19.28 0.16
N ALA A 285 4.91 -19.17 1.23
CA ALA A 285 3.94 -20.19 1.62
C ALA A 285 2.70 -19.56 2.30
N ASP A 286 1.56 -20.23 2.25
CA ASP A 286 0.33 -19.77 2.91
C ASP A 286 0.55 -19.49 4.41
N ASN A 287 0.10 -18.33 4.86
CA ASN A 287 0.31 -17.84 6.23
C ASN A 287 -1.03 -17.42 6.87
N TRP A 288 -0.95 -16.80 8.05
CA TRP A 288 -2.10 -16.21 8.75
C TRP A 288 -2.26 -14.75 8.29
N GLU A 289 -3.32 -14.46 7.53
CA GLU A 289 -3.58 -13.15 6.95
C GLU A 289 -4.38 -12.29 7.94
N TRP A 290 -3.74 -11.94 9.06
CA TRP A 290 -4.26 -10.97 10.04
C TRP A 290 -5.69 -11.29 10.53
N ALA A 291 -6.62 -10.36 10.38
CA ALA A 291 -8.03 -10.54 10.77
C ALA A 291 -8.79 -11.54 9.88
N ASP A 292 -8.28 -11.86 8.68
CA ASP A 292 -8.87 -12.82 7.75
C ASP A 292 -8.44 -14.27 8.02
N GLY A 293 -7.58 -14.48 9.03
CA GLY A 293 -7.13 -15.80 9.45
C GLY A 293 -6.42 -16.57 8.34
N TYR A 294 -6.67 -17.87 8.26
CA TYR A 294 -6.06 -18.72 7.23
C TYR A 294 -6.82 -18.75 5.91
N CYS A 295 -7.93 -18.03 5.75
CA CYS A 295 -8.74 -18.17 4.54
C CYS A 295 -8.00 -17.67 3.29
N PRO A 296 -7.50 -16.41 3.22
CA PRO A 296 -6.77 -15.94 2.05
C PRO A 296 -5.48 -16.75 1.83
N LYS A 297 -5.27 -17.20 0.59
CA LYS A 297 -4.08 -17.99 0.23
C LYS A 297 -3.16 -17.17 -0.66
N PHE A 298 -2.07 -16.63 -0.11
CA PHE A 298 -1.09 -15.84 -0.88
C PHE A 298 0.13 -16.63 -1.35
N GLY A 299 0.36 -17.82 -0.80
CA GLY A 299 1.61 -18.56 -0.95
C GLY A 299 1.86 -19.06 -2.37
N LEU A 300 3.13 -19.05 -2.78
CA LEU A 300 3.61 -19.89 -3.89
C LEU A 300 3.50 -21.38 -3.52
N ALA A 301 3.58 -21.73 -2.24
CA ALA A 301 3.27 -23.06 -1.73
C ALA A 301 2.03 -23.04 -0.83
N ALA A 302 1.13 -24.01 -1.04
CA ALA A 302 0.06 -24.29 -0.10
C ALA A 302 0.63 -24.91 1.18
N VAL A 303 0.01 -24.66 2.33
CA VAL A 303 0.37 -25.32 3.60
C VAL A 303 -0.80 -26.19 4.03
N ASN A 304 -0.59 -27.51 4.08
CA ASN A 304 -1.60 -28.42 4.63
C ASN A 304 -1.56 -28.36 6.15
N ARG A 305 -2.52 -27.67 6.76
CA ARG A 305 -2.61 -27.49 8.22
C ARG A 305 -3.39 -28.60 8.93
N SER A 306 -4.06 -29.48 8.18
CA SER A 306 -4.74 -30.65 8.72
C SER A 306 -3.76 -31.77 9.06
N ASP A 307 -2.56 -31.74 8.47
CA ASP A 307 -1.45 -32.63 8.80
C ASP A 307 -0.52 -31.97 9.83
N PRO A 308 -0.22 -32.64 10.98
CA PRO A 308 0.69 -32.11 12.00
C PRO A 308 2.10 -31.76 11.49
N THR A 309 2.56 -32.38 10.41
CA THR A 309 3.87 -32.10 9.78
C THR A 309 3.87 -30.79 8.97
N MET A 310 2.69 -30.21 8.73
CA MET A 310 2.50 -28.98 7.97
C MET A 310 3.23 -28.97 6.61
N PRO A 311 3.02 -29.95 5.73
CA PRO A 311 3.77 -30.04 4.49
C PRO A 311 3.44 -28.85 3.58
N ARG A 312 4.49 -28.35 2.91
CA ARG A 312 4.39 -27.26 1.92
C ARG A 312 4.26 -27.89 0.54
N ILE A 313 3.18 -27.58 -0.17
CA ILE A 313 2.86 -28.14 -1.49
C ILE A 313 3.03 -27.02 -2.53
N PRO A 314 4.08 -27.05 -3.37
CA PRO A 314 4.28 -26.03 -4.40
C PRO A 314 3.10 -25.92 -5.36
N ARG A 315 2.63 -24.70 -5.61
CA ARG A 315 1.65 -24.40 -6.67
C ARG A 315 2.36 -24.24 -8.02
N PRO A 316 1.65 -24.33 -9.16
CA PRO A 316 2.24 -24.06 -10.49
C PRO A 316 3.01 -22.72 -10.56
N SER A 317 2.51 -21.68 -9.91
CA SER A 317 3.17 -20.37 -9.77
C SER A 317 4.54 -20.44 -9.09
N TYR A 318 4.79 -21.36 -8.15
CA TYR A 318 6.10 -21.56 -7.54
C TYR A 318 7.16 -21.92 -8.58
N HIS A 319 6.83 -22.84 -9.48
CA HIS A 319 7.75 -23.29 -10.52
C HIS A 319 7.98 -22.20 -11.56
N LEU A 320 6.93 -21.46 -11.93
CA LEU A 320 7.05 -20.28 -12.79
C LEU A 320 7.97 -19.22 -12.15
N PHE A 321 7.73 -18.84 -10.89
CA PHE A 321 8.54 -17.85 -10.19
C PHE A 321 9.99 -18.30 -10.06
N SER A 322 10.21 -19.55 -9.66
CA SER A 322 11.55 -20.14 -9.54
C SER A 322 12.32 -20.07 -10.85
N ARG A 323 11.66 -20.33 -11.98
CA ARG A 323 12.27 -20.23 -13.30
C ARG A 323 12.58 -18.79 -13.67
N ILE A 324 11.63 -17.86 -13.50
CA ILE A 324 11.83 -16.43 -13.79
C ILE A 324 12.98 -15.85 -12.95
N VAL A 325 13.06 -16.18 -11.65
CA VAL A 325 14.13 -15.68 -10.78
C VAL A 325 15.50 -16.21 -11.23
N ARG A 326 15.59 -17.47 -11.68
CA ARG A 326 16.84 -18.08 -12.17
C ARG A 326 17.25 -17.56 -13.55
N SER A 327 16.30 -17.42 -14.48
CA SER A 327 16.55 -16.92 -15.85
C SER A 327 16.62 -15.40 -15.92
N ARG A 328 16.12 -14.70 -14.90
CA ARG A 328 15.87 -13.25 -14.87
C ARG A 328 15.08 -12.75 -16.09
N THR A 329 14.25 -13.61 -16.65
CA THR A 329 13.56 -13.37 -17.91
C THR A 329 12.12 -13.88 -17.81
N VAL A 330 11.18 -13.04 -18.25
CA VAL A 330 9.79 -13.41 -18.54
C VAL A 330 9.68 -13.56 -20.06
N THR A 331 9.25 -14.73 -20.54
CA THR A 331 9.09 -14.99 -21.97
C THR A 331 7.63 -14.83 -22.40
N GLN A 332 7.39 -14.69 -23.70
CA GLN A 332 6.03 -14.67 -24.25
C GLN A 332 5.27 -15.97 -23.91
N ALA A 333 5.94 -17.12 -23.98
CA ALA A 333 5.35 -18.41 -23.61
C ALA A 333 4.89 -18.45 -22.15
N ASP A 334 5.59 -17.76 -21.24
CA ASP A 334 5.20 -17.66 -19.82
C ASP A 334 3.91 -16.88 -19.66
N ARG A 335 3.82 -15.77 -20.39
CA ARG A 335 2.65 -14.91 -20.42
C ARG A 335 1.45 -15.64 -21.01
N ASP A 336 1.64 -16.31 -22.14
CA ASP A 336 0.58 -17.07 -22.82
C ASP A 336 0.09 -18.23 -21.96
N TRP A 337 1.00 -18.99 -21.33
CA TRP A 337 0.65 -20.06 -20.41
C TRP A 337 -0.13 -19.54 -19.20
N ALA A 338 0.34 -18.46 -18.58
CA ALA A 338 -0.29 -17.88 -17.41
C ALA A 338 -1.70 -17.35 -17.72
N TRP A 339 -1.88 -16.68 -18.87
CA TRP A 339 -3.19 -16.20 -19.31
C TRP A 339 -4.12 -17.29 -19.79
N GLY A 340 -3.59 -18.34 -20.41
CA GLY A 340 -4.37 -19.51 -20.79
C GLY A 340 -5.13 -20.10 -19.60
N ARG A 341 -4.56 -20.08 -18.40
CA ARG A 341 -5.23 -20.53 -17.16
C ARG A 341 -6.44 -19.65 -16.82
N VAL A 342 -6.27 -18.33 -16.87
CA VAL A 342 -7.34 -17.36 -16.55
C VAL A 342 -8.49 -17.47 -17.55
N VAL A 343 -8.17 -17.42 -18.85
CA VAL A 343 -9.18 -17.45 -19.91
C VAL A 343 -9.92 -18.78 -19.92
N THR A 344 -9.22 -19.91 -19.73
CA THR A 344 -9.87 -21.24 -19.64
C THR A 344 -10.80 -21.32 -18.44
N ALA A 345 -10.39 -20.80 -17.28
CA ALA A 345 -11.23 -20.76 -16.09
C ALA A 345 -12.48 -19.88 -16.29
N ALA A 346 -12.32 -18.70 -16.89
CA ALA A 346 -13.44 -17.80 -17.19
C ALA A 346 -14.44 -18.43 -18.18
N LEU A 347 -13.95 -19.04 -19.27
CA LEU A 347 -14.80 -19.72 -20.26
C LEU A 347 -15.55 -20.93 -19.67
N ALA A 348 -14.94 -21.61 -18.71
CA ALA A 348 -15.58 -22.71 -17.98
C ALA A 348 -16.53 -22.23 -16.86
N GLY A 349 -16.74 -20.91 -16.70
CA GLY A 349 -17.59 -20.35 -15.66
C GLY A 349 -17.08 -20.61 -14.25
N ARG A 350 -15.77 -20.80 -14.08
CA ARG A 350 -15.19 -21.07 -12.75
C ARG A 350 -15.29 -19.85 -11.85
N THR A 351 -15.42 -20.14 -10.56
CA THR A 351 -15.34 -19.15 -9.50
C THR A 351 -14.02 -19.28 -8.74
N LYS A 352 -13.74 -18.28 -7.91
CA LYS A 352 -12.61 -18.23 -6.96
C LYS A 352 -13.16 -17.93 -5.57
N GLU A 353 -12.50 -18.48 -4.56
CA GLU A 353 -12.84 -18.20 -3.17
C GLU A 353 -12.48 -16.77 -2.78
N VAL A 354 -13.38 -16.11 -2.04
CA VAL A 354 -13.21 -14.79 -1.47
C VAL A 354 -13.47 -14.86 0.02
N CYS A 355 -12.49 -14.44 0.79
CA CYS A 355 -12.41 -14.67 2.24
C CYS A 355 -12.79 -13.47 3.10
N ARG A 356 -13.19 -12.38 2.46
CA ARG A 356 -13.45 -11.10 3.10
C ARG A 356 -14.87 -10.62 2.76
N THR A 357 -15.53 -10.01 3.72
CA THR A 357 -16.85 -9.40 3.52
C THR A 357 -16.81 -8.32 2.43
N ARG A 358 -17.96 -8.02 1.84
CA ARG A 358 -18.06 -7.01 0.76
C ARG A 358 -17.76 -5.58 1.21
N ASP A 359 -17.87 -5.28 2.50
CA ASP A 359 -17.45 -4.00 3.06
C ASP A 359 -15.94 -3.96 3.38
N ALA A 360 -15.23 -5.08 3.14
CA ALA A 360 -13.80 -5.29 3.43
C ALA A 360 -13.40 -5.04 4.90
N VAL A 361 -14.35 -5.08 5.84
CA VAL A 361 -14.10 -4.83 7.27
C VAL A 361 -13.93 -6.13 8.06
N GLY A 362 -14.60 -7.20 7.66
CA GLY A 362 -14.62 -8.47 8.37
C GLY A 362 -14.16 -9.64 7.52
N SER A 363 -13.73 -10.69 8.21
CA SER A 363 -13.50 -12.00 7.61
C SER A 363 -14.81 -12.76 7.46
N LEU A 364 -14.82 -13.75 6.58
CA LEU A 364 -15.95 -14.66 6.41
C LEU A 364 -15.66 -16.00 7.10
N ASP A 365 -16.60 -16.49 7.91
CA ASP A 365 -16.55 -17.85 8.46
C ASP A 365 -16.60 -18.92 7.35
N THR A 366 -17.28 -18.61 6.24
CA THR A 366 -17.34 -19.45 5.03
C THR A 366 -17.05 -18.59 3.79
N PRO A 367 -16.10 -18.97 2.92
CA PRO A 367 -15.73 -18.16 1.75
C PRO A 367 -16.91 -17.90 0.81
N ASP A 368 -17.03 -16.68 0.31
CA ASP A 368 -17.86 -16.34 -0.85
C ASP A 368 -17.16 -16.81 -2.14
N HIS A 369 -17.90 -16.90 -3.25
CA HIS A 369 -17.36 -17.37 -4.52
C HIS A 369 -17.68 -16.37 -5.63
N TRP A 370 -16.63 -15.75 -6.18
CA TRP A 370 -16.77 -14.75 -7.24
C TRP A 370 -16.33 -15.31 -8.58
N PRO A 371 -16.91 -14.88 -9.72
CA PRO A 371 -16.50 -15.37 -11.02
C PRO A 371 -15.05 -14.97 -11.33
N VAL A 372 -14.35 -15.81 -12.08
CA VAL A 372 -13.13 -15.41 -12.80
C VAL A 372 -13.55 -14.64 -14.05
N LEU A 373 -13.05 -13.42 -14.23
CA LEU A 373 -13.52 -12.48 -15.26
C LEU A 373 -12.55 -12.32 -16.43
N GLY A 374 -11.25 -12.63 -16.29
CA GLY A 374 -10.27 -12.38 -17.34
C GLY A 374 -10.63 -13.05 -18.67
N GLY A 375 -10.85 -12.22 -19.71
CA GLY A 375 -11.31 -12.63 -21.03
C GLY A 375 -12.83 -12.56 -21.24
N THR A 376 -13.62 -12.29 -20.21
CA THR A 376 -15.09 -12.18 -20.28
C THR A 376 -15.55 -10.88 -20.92
N LYS A 377 -16.55 -10.95 -21.81
CA LYS A 377 -17.23 -9.78 -22.36
C LYS A 377 -18.31 -9.27 -21.41
N LEU A 378 -18.24 -7.99 -21.08
CA LEU A 378 -19.22 -7.26 -20.28
C LEU A 378 -20.43 -6.85 -21.12
N PRO A 379 -21.58 -6.52 -20.48
CA PRO A 379 -22.80 -6.09 -21.19
C PRO A 379 -22.61 -4.84 -22.07
N ASP A 380 -21.64 -3.99 -21.72
CA ASP A 380 -21.29 -2.79 -22.48
C ASP A 380 -20.32 -3.06 -23.66
N GLY A 381 -20.01 -4.32 -23.93
CA GLY A 381 -19.13 -4.76 -25.02
C GLY A 381 -17.64 -4.76 -24.69
N ARG A 382 -17.22 -4.23 -23.53
CA ARG A 382 -15.81 -4.30 -23.10
C ARG A 382 -15.43 -5.74 -22.74
N THR A 383 -14.16 -6.08 -22.94
CA THR A 383 -13.60 -7.34 -22.41
C THR A 383 -12.82 -7.04 -21.15
N VAL A 384 -13.00 -7.82 -20.09
CA VAL A 384 -12.18 -7.72 -18.88
C VAL A 384 -10.79 -8.26 -19.21
N ASP A 385 -9.87 -7.35 -19.51
CA ASP A 385 -8.50 -7.66 -19.83
C ASP A 385 -7.56 -6.79 -19.00
N TRP A 386 -6.98 -7.41 -17.97
CA TRP A 386 -6.05 -6.77 -17.07
C TRP A 386 -4.58 -7.04 -17.44
N ARG A 387 -4.31 -7.56 -18.66
CA ARG A 387 -2.94 -7.61 -19.19
C ARG A 387 -2.31 -6.23 -19.13
N PHE A 388 -1.07 -6.17 -18.67
CA PHE A 388 -0.30 -4.96 -18.74
C PHE A 388 -0.16 -4.53 -20.20
N ASN A 389 -0.61 -3.31 -20.47
CA ASN A 389 -0.40 -2.61 -21.73
C ASN A 389 0.07 -1.19 -21.40
N ILE A 390 1.15 -0.77 -22.05
CA ILE A 390 1.72 0.55 -21.87
C ILE A 390 0.72 1.68 -22.22
N SER A 391 -0.25 1.41 -23.10
CA SER A 391 -1.32 2.38 -23.42
C SER A 391 -2.21 2.72 -22.22
N ASN A 392 -2.26 1.85 -21.21
CA ASN A 392 -3.07 2.03 -20.00
C ASN A 392 -2.29 2.79 -18.90
N VAL A 393 -1.04 3.15 -19.18
CA VAL A 393 -0.19 3.92 -18.28
C VAL A 393 -0.38 5.40 -18.58
N LYS A 394 -0.64 6.20 -17.55
CA LYS A 394 -0.82 7.65 -17.67
C LYS A 394 0.47 8.30 -18.23
N PRO A 395 0.35 9.29 -19.14
CA PRO A 395 1.51 10.02 -19.63
C PRO A 395 2.31 10.66 -18.48
N PRO A 396 3.65 10.72 -18.55
CA PRO A 396 4.44 11.48 -17.57
C PRO A 396 3.92 12.93 -17.46
N GLY A 397 3.81 13.46 -16.24
CA GLY A 397 3.33 14.83 -16.02
C GLY A 397 1.82 15.06 -16.25
N SER A 398 1.02 14.03 -16.50
CA SER A 398 -0.45 14.16 -16.50
C SER A 398 -0.92 14.57 -15.11
N LYS A 399 -1.47 15.80 -14.97
CA LYS A 399 -1.85 16.49 -13.72
C LYS A 399 -1.01 16.08 -12.52
N LYS A 400 -0.08 16.94 -12.10
CA LYS A 400 0.41 16.92 -10.72
C LYS A 400 -0.82 16.84 -9.81
N GLU A 401 -1.03 15.69 -9.18
CA GLU A 401 -1.72 15.72 -7.90
C GLU A 401 -0.82 16.65 -7.09
N ASP A 402 -1.26 17.89 -6.88
CA ASP A 402 -0.49 18.91 -6.16
C ASP A 402 -0.51 18.52 -4.67
N ALA A 403 0.11 17.38 -4.38
CA ALA A 403 0.23 16.77 -3.09
C ALA A 403 1.10 17.61 -2.16
N ALA A 404 1.86 18.58 -2.68
CA ALA A 404 2.49 19.63 -1.87
C ALA A 404 1.42 20.54 -1.23
N ILE A 405 0.47 21.06 -2.03
CA ILE A 405 -0.65 21.88 -1.54
C ILE A 405 -1.50 21.10 -0.54
N ALA A 406 -1.70 19.81 -0.80
CA ALA A 406 -2.52 18.97 0.04
C ALA A 406 -1.81 18.48 1.33
N THR A 407 -0.50 18.28 1.29
CA THR A 407 0.31 18.03 2.50
C THR A 407 0.36 19.28 3.35
N ASP A 408 0.57 20.46 2.74
CA ASP A 408 0.45 21.75 3.42
C ASP A 408 -0.95 21.96 3.98
N PHE A 409 -2.00 21.50 3.30
CA PHE A 409 -3.37 21.54 3.78
C PHE A 409 -3.60 20.65 5.01
N ILE A 410 -3.11 19.40 5.00
CA ILE A 410 -3.18 18.50 6.17
C ILE A 410 -2.39 19.10 7.34
N LEU A 411 -1.15 19.54 7.09
CA LEU A 411 -0.29 20.18 8.10
C LEU A 411 -0.88 21.50 8.63
N SER A 412 -1.51 22.31 7.78
CA SER A 412 -2.21 23.54 8.18
C SER A 412 -3.47 23.24 8.98
N SER A 413 -4.20 22.18 8.62
CA SER A 413 -5.35 21.69 9.40
C SER A 413 -4.92 21.20 10.79
N MET A 414 -3.74 20.56 10.91
CA MET A 414 -3.13 20.21 12.19
C MET A 414 -2.77 21.46 13.02
N ALA A 415 -2.22 22.51 12.38
CA ALA A 415 -1.87 23.76 13.05
C ALA A 415 -3.12 24.51 13.56
N LEU A 416 -4.22 24.48 12.79
CA LEU A 416 -5.50 25.10 13.16
C LEU A 416 -6.18 24.38 14.34
N SER A 417 -6.15 23.05 14.35
CA SER A 417 -6.64 22.23 15.48
C SER A 417 -5.89 22.56 16.78
N LYS A 418 -4.56 22.76 16.69
CA LYS A 418 -3.70 23.09 17.84
C LYS A 418 -3.96 24.50 18.42
N SER A 419 -4.40 25.46 17.60
CA SER A 419 -4.55 26.87 18.01
C SER A 419 -5.98 27.28 18.36
N THR A 420 -7.01 26.56 17.92
CA THR A 420 -8.40 27.04 18.02
C THR A 420 -9.39 26.10 18.70
N GLY A 421 -9.04 24.82 18.93
CA GLY A 421 -10.00 23.82 19.42
C GLY A 421 -11.14 23.52 18.46
N ILE A 422 -11.06 23.99 17.20
CA ILE A 422 -12.06 23.76 16.16
C ILE A 422 -11.84 22.39 15.50
N ASP A 423 -12.95 21.69 15.28
CA ASP A 423 -13.03 20.38 14.63
C ASP A 423 -12.45 20.42 13.19
N PRO A 424 -11.35 19.69 12.89
CA PRO A 424 -10.71 19.65 11.57
C PRO A 424 -11.67 19.19 10.46
N THR A 425 -12.79 18.58 10.82
CA THR A 425 -13.73 18.01 9.88
C THR A 425 -14.49 19.06 9.06
N ALA A 426 -14.74 20.26 9.58
CA ALA A 426 -15.42 21.33 8.82
C ALA A 426 -14.53 21.95 7.72
N ALA A 427 -13.22 22.07 7.98
CA ALA A 427 -12.24 22.59 7.02
C ALA A 427 -11.96 21.59 5.89
N ILE A 428 -11.86 20.30 6.24
CA ILE A 428 -11.66 19.21 5.27
C ILE A 428 -12.90 19.04 4.38
N VAL A 429 -14.11 19.04 4.95
CA VAL A 429 -15.35 18.97 4.16
C VAL A 429 -15.49 20.18 3.22
N SER A 430 -15.12 21.39 3.68
CA SER A 430 -15.14 22.58 2.83
C SER A 430 -14.11 22.53 1.69
N ALA A 431 -12.90 22.01 1.95
CA ALA A 431 -11.86 21.86 0.94
C ALA A 431 -12.22 20.76 -0.09
N LEU A 432 -12.76 19.62 0.37
CA LEU A 432 -13.25 18.55 -0.51
C LEU A 432 -14.42 19.00 -1.39
N ALA A 433 -15.34 19.79 -0.84
CA ALA A 433 -16.43 20.41 -1.59
C ALA A 433 -15.92 21.42 -2.64
N ALA A 434 -14.94 22.25 -2.29
CA ALA A 434 -14.33 23.21 -3.21
C ALA A 434 -13.56 22.52 -4.35
N TYR A 435 -12.85 21.43 -4.07
CA TYR A 435 -12.08 20.68 -5.08
C TYR A 435 -13.00 19.85 -6.01
N GLY A 436 -14.08 19.27 -5.47
CA GLY A 436 -15.12 18.62 -6.25
C GLY A 436 -15.82 19.59 -7.22
N ALA A 437 -16.04 20.84 -6.81
CA ALA A 437 -16.61 21.88 -7.67
C ALA A 437 -15.64 22.38 -8.75
N MET A 438 -14.32 22.35 -8.51
CA MET A 438 -13.30 22.74 -9.50
C MET A 438 -13.14 21.73 -10.65
N SER A 439 -13.60 20.48 -10.51
CA SER A 439 -13.54 19.46 -11.56
C SER A 439 -14.73 19.49 -12.54
N LEU A 440 -15.60 20.51 -12.45
CA LEU A 440 -16.74 20.72 -13.36
C LEU A 440 -16.61 21.96 -14.24
N ARG A 441 -15.40 22.51 -14.44
CA ARG A 441 -15.23 23.52 -15.49
C ARG A 441 -15.32 22.84 -16.85
N PRO A 442 -16.28 23.23 -17.72
CA PRO A 442 -16.21 22.85 -19.12
C PRO A 442 -14.86 23.32 -19.69
N PRO A 443 -14.29 22.62 -20.68
CA PRO A 443 -13.11 23.12 -21.37
C PRO A 443 -13.38 24.57 -21.79
N PRO A 444 -12.37 25.46 -21.71
CA PRO A 444 -12.54 26.82 -22.22
C PRO A 444 -13.04 26.71 -23.67
N PRO A 445 -13.98 27.57 -24.09
CA PRO A 445 -14.49 27.54 -25.45
C PRO A 445 -13.30 27.63 -26.41
N PRO A 446 -13.35 26.94 -27.57
CA PRO A 446 -12.29 27.04 -28.56
C PRO A 446 -12.06 28.52 -28.85
N LEU A 447 -10.79 28.93 -28.75
CA LEU A 447 -10.38 30.27 -29.16
C LEU A 447 -10.95 30.53 -30.56
N PRO A 448 -11.59 31.68 -30.80
CA PRO A 448 -12.12 32.00 -32.11
C PRO A 448 -10.98 31.95 -33.14
N PRO A 449 -11.25 31.52 -34.38
CA PRO A 449 -10.22 31.44 -35.41
C PRO A 449 -9.68 32.85 -35.67
N THR A 450 -8.49 33.13 -35.18
CA THR A 450 -7.72 34.31 -35.57
C THR A 450 -7.13 34.06 -36.95
N GLY A 451 -7.96 34.16 -37.99
CA GLY A 451 -7.52 34.72 -39.26
C GLY A 451 -7.45 36.24 -39.05
N LEU A 452 -6.35 36.93 -39.29
CA LEU A 452 -5.77 37.07 -40.62
C LEU A 452 -4.30 37.52 -40.52
N PHE A 453 -3.44 36.93 -41.35
CA PHE A 453 -2.64 37.78 -42.23
C PHE A 453 -3.63 38.58 -43.08
N ARG A 454 -3.63 39.90 -43.16
CA ARG A 454 -3.25 41.00 -42.25
C ARG A 454 -3.59 42.24 -43.08
N SER A 455 -4.71 42.92 -42.79
CA SER A 455 -5.04 44.28 -43.26
C SER A 455 -6.45 44.63 -42.80
#